data_AF-A0A2V5ZHU4-F1
#
_entry.id   AF-A0A2V5ZHU4-F1
#
_cell.length_a   1.000
_cell.length_b   1.000
_cell.length_c   1.000
_cell.angle_alpha   90.00
_cell.angle_beta   90.00
_cell.angle_gamma   90.00
#
_symmetry.space_group_name_H-M   'P 1'
#
loop_
_entity.id
_entity.type
_entity.pdbx_description
1 polymer ?
#
loop_
_entity_poly.entity_id
_entity_poly.type
_entity_poly.pdbx_seq_one_letter_code
_entity_poly.pdbx_strand_id
1 'polypeptide(L)'
;MAEAFIDVNVQLAFVSQRVGKTIPQVSLAFFIGFSLATGSLAETAAVAPKKTIVFLGDSITAGYGLAKGDAYPALIQKKIEEAGLPYEVENAGLSGDTTAGALRRIDWLLQRPIHVLVLELGGNDGLRGLPPGATEANLQSIIDKVKARSPLTRIMIAGMRIPP
;
A
#
# COMPACT_ATOMS: atom_id res chain seq x y z
N MET A 1 20.76 9.31 -22.77
CA MET A 1 20.64 7.91 -23.20
C MET A 1 19.46 7.31 -22.46
N ALA A 2 18.40 7.01 -23.24
CA ALA A 2 17.18 6.27 -22.90
C ALA A 2 16.20 6.88 -21.87
N GLU A 3 15.36 7.80 -22.34
CA GLU A 3 13.98 7.95 -21.84
C GLU A 3 13.11 6.85 -22.46
N ALA A 4 12.29 6.16 -21.67
CA ALA A 4 11.33 5.17 -22.14
C ALA A 4 9.90 5.69 -21.90
N PHE A 5 9.31 6.21 -22.99
CA PHE A 5 7.88 6.42 -23.17
C PHE A 5 7.15 5.08 -22.99
N ILE A 6 6.05 5.07 -22.23
CA ILE A 6 5.02 4.02 -22.32
C ILE A 6 3.78 4.68 -22.90
N ASP A 7 3.60 4.42 -24.20
CA ASP A 7 2.40 4.62 -24.98
C ASP A 7 1.57 3.34 -24.86
N VAL A 8 0.37 3.42 -24.30
CA VAL A 8 -0.65 2.36 -24.47
C VAL A 8 -2.01 3.02 -24.65
N ASN A 9 -2.24 3.48 -25.88
CA ASN A 9 -3.57 3.59 -26.45
C ASN A 9 -4.29 2.22 -26.40
N VAL A 10 -5.29 2.06 -25.54
CA VAL A 10 -6.24 0.94 -25.61
C VAL A 10 -7.48 1.44 -26.35
N GLN A 11 -7.54 1.14 -27.64
CA GLN A 11 -8.67 1.43 -28.51
C GLN A 11 -9.83 0.44 -28.25
N LEU A 12 -11.03 0.96 -28.01
CA LEU A 12 -12.28 0.21 -28.11
C LEU A 12 -12.49 -0.34 -29.52
N ALA A 13 -13.03 -1.56 -29.64
CA ALA A 13 -13.69 -2.02 -30.87
C ALA A 13 -14.91 -2.88 -30.54
N PHE A 14 -16.10 -2.33 -30.84
CA PHE A 14 -17.37 -3.04 -30.95
C PHE A 14 -17.54 -3.63 -32.37
N VAL A 15 -18.09 -4.85 -32.42
CA VAL A 15 -19.08 -5.40 -33.39
C VAL A 15 -18.79 -5.34 -34.91
N SER A 16 -18.83 -6.51 -35.58
CA SER A 16 -19.76 -6.74 -36.72
C SER A 16 -19.68 -8.18 -37.30
N GLN A 17 -20.85 -8.84 -37.29
CA GLN A 17 -21.44 -9.77 -38.28
C GLN A 17 -20.71 -11.03 -38.79
N ARG A 18 -21.41 -12.17 -38.66
CA ARG A 18 -21.56 -13.16 -39.74
C ARG A 18 -23.01 -13.56 -39.94
N VAL A 19 -23.39 -13.53 -41.20
CA VAL A 19 -24.69 -13.84 -41.81
C VAL A 19 -24.83 -15.35 -42.03
N GLY A 20 -26.07 -15.85 -41.87
CA GLY A 20 -26.66 -16.84 -42.78
C GLY A 20 -26.74 -18.30 -42.31
N LYS A 21 -27.92 -18.71 -41.84
CA LYS A 21 -28.62 -19.93 -42.29
C LYS A 21 -30.07 -19.93 -41.79
N THR A 22 -30.99 -20.00 -42.75
CA THR A 22 -32.45 -20.04 -42.61
C THR A 22 -32.92 -21.36 -42.02
N ILE A 23 -33.80 -21.32 -41.02
CA ILE A 23 -34.51 -22.47 -40.44
C ILE A 23 -36.03 -22.15 -40.51
N PRO A 24 -36.88 -23.09 -40.96
CA PRO A 24 -38.26 -22.80 -41.33
C PRO A 24 -39.16 -22.52 -40.11
N GLN A 25 -40.18 -21.69 -40.36
CA GLN A 25 -41.15 -21.18 -39.39
C GLN A 25 -42.05 -22.30 -38.85
N VAL A 26 -42.04 -22.48 -37.53
CA VAL A 26 -43.15 -23.12 -36.79
C VAL A 26 -43.74 -22.04 -35.89
N SER A 27 -44.88 -21.51 -36.30
CA SER A 27 -45.65 -20.53 -35.54
C SER A 27 -46.24 -21.19 -34.31
N LEU A 28 -45.79 -20.79 -33.12
CA LEU A 28 -46.50 -21.04 -31.87
C LEU A 28 -46.60 -19.72 -31.10
N ALA A 29 -47.80 -19.15 -31.14
CA ALA A 29 -48.15 -17.95 -30.41
C ALA A 29 -48.14 -18.25 -28.90
N PHE A 30 -47.19 -17.66 -28.19
CA PHE A 30 -47.19 -17.57 -26.73
C PHE A 30 -47.23 -16.08 -26.36
N PHE A 31 -48.38 -15.63 -25.86
CA PHE A 31 -48.51 -14.32 -25.23
C PHE A 31 -47.80 -14.37 -23.87
N ILE A 32 -46.59 -13.84 -23.80
CA ILE A 32 -45.93 -13.48 -22.54
C ILE A 32 -45.72 -11.97 -22.58
N GLY A 33 -46.44 -11.25 -21.73
CA GLY A 33 -46.26 -9.82 -21.54
C GLY A 33 -44.84 -9.53 -21.07
N PHE A 34 -44.00 -9.03 -21.97
CA PHE A 34 -42.64 -8.60 -21.67
C PHE A 34 -42.69 -7.16 -21.16
N SER A 35 -42.77 -6.99 -19.84
CA SER A 35 -42.54 -5.69 -19.21
C SER A 35 -41.06 -5.35 -19.34
N LEU A 36 -40.72 -4.32 -20.12
CA LEU A 36 -39.38 -3.73 -20.12
C LEU A 36 -39.14 -3.07 -18.76
N ALA A 37 -38.67 -3.85 -17.79
CA ALA A 37 -37.99 -3.29 -16.64
C ALA A 37 -36.64 -2.75 -17.13
N THR A 38 -36.58 -1.44 -17.36
CA THR A 38 -35.32 -0.71 -17.56
C THR A 38 -34.53 -0.76 -16.26
N GLY A 39 -33.84 -1.88 -16.01
CA GLY A 39 -32.89 -2.01 -14.92
C GLY A 39 -31.70 -1.10 -15.19
N SER A 40 -31.66 0.04 -14.50
CA SER A 40 -30.46 0.87 -14.43
C SER A 40 -29.34 0.03 -13.81
N LEU A 41 -28.37 -0.36 -14.64
CA LEU A 41 -27.13 -0.97 -14.18
C LEU A 41 -26.31 0.14 -13.52
N ALA A 42 -26.57 0.39 -12.25
CA ALA A 42 -25.67 1.17 -11.42
C ALA A 42 -24.36 0.39 -11.33
N GLU A 43 -23.38 0.81 -12.13
CA GLU A 43 -22.03 0.29 -12.10
C GLU A 43 -21.42 0.66 -10.76
N THR A 44 -21.47 -0.28 -9.81
CA THR A 44 -20.80 -0.15 -8.53
C THR A 44 -19.31 -0.14 -8.81
N ALA A 45 -18.72 1.06 -8.92
CA ALA A 45 -17.29 1.22 -9.09
C ALA A 45 -16.58 0.53 -7.92
N ALA A 46 -15.97 -0.63 -8.19
CA ALA A 46 -15.21 -1.38 -7.20
C ALA A 46 -14.02 -0.50 -6.77
N VAL A 47 -14.00 -0.09 -5.50
CA VAL A 47 -12.89 0.66 -4.92
C VAL A 47 -11.65 -0.24 -4.99
N ALA A 48 -10.67 0.15 -5.80
CA ALA A 48 -9.41 -0.58 -5.89
C ALA A 48 -8.77 -0.69 -4.50
N PRO A 49 -8.19 -1.84 -4.12
CA PRO A 49 -7.61 -2.03 -2.80
C PRO A 49 -6.45 -1.05 -2.59
N LYS A 50 -6.44 -0.37 -1.43
CA LYS A 50 -5.36 0.55 -1.05
C LYS A 50 -4.06 -0.19 -0.82
N LYS A 51 -2.94 0.47 -1.11
CA LYS A 51 -1.58 -0.01 -0.82
C LYS A 51 -1.13 0.44 0.57
N THR A 52 -0.55 -0.46 1.35
CA THR A 52 -0.10 -0.15 2.71
C THR A 52 1.29 0.50 2.76
N ILE A 53 1.40 1.59 3.52
CA ILE A 53 2.63 2.23 3.97
C ILE A 53 2.80 1.96 5.46
N VAL A 54 3.86 1.28 5.86
CA VAL A 54 4.17 1.02 7.27
C VAL A 54 5.25 1.98 7.74
N PHE A 55 5.01 2.68 8.85
CA PHE A 55 6.03 3.45 9.55
C PHE A 55 6.54 2.63 10.73
N LEU A 56 7.70 2.00 10.57
CA LEU A 56 8.39 1.26 11.61
C LEU A 56 9.38 2.20 12.30
N GLY A 57 9.08 2.57 13.55
CA GLY A 57 9.97 3.44 14.29
C GLY A 57 9.76 3.44 15.79
N ASP A 58 10.24 4.49 16.44
CA ASP A 58 10.23 4.61 17.90
C ASP A 58 9.13 5.56 18.42
N SER A 59 9.40 6.29 19.50
CA SER A 59 8.59 7.36 20.06
C SER A 59 8.20 8.45 19.07
N ILE A 60 9.08 8.82 18.13
CA ILE A 60 8.79 9.85 17.12
C ILE A 60 7.66 9.35 16.21
N THR A 61 7.77 8.10 15.75
CA THR A 61 6.73 7.43 14.97
C THR A 61 5.47 7.15 15.79
N ALA A 62 5.61 6.73 17.04
CA ALA A 62 4.47 6.45 17.93
C ALA A 62 3.66 7.72 18.27
N GLY A 63 4.25 8.91 18.16
CA GLY A 63 3.66 10.16 18.61
C GLY A 63 3.65 10.27 20.14
N TYR A 64 4.76 9.92 20.79
CA TYR A 64 4.87 10.02 22.24
C TYR A 64 4.54 11.42 22.74
N GLY A 65 3.60 11.52 23.69
CA GLY A 65 3.12 12.79 24.24
C GLY A 65 2.05 13.50 23.40
N LEU A 66 1.63 12.91 22.27
CA LEU A 66 0.61 13.49 21.39
C LEU A 66 -0.71 12.71 21.43
N ALA A 67 -1.78 13.33 20.98
CA ALA A 67 -3.01 12.60 20.65
C ALA A 67 -2.77 11.75 19.39
N LYS A 68 -3.49 10.63 19.26
CA LYS A 68 -3.30 9.66 18.16
C LYS A 68 -3.36 10.29 16.76
N GLY A 69 -4.18 11.32 16.58
CA GLY A 69 -4.37 12.00 15.29
C GLY A 69 -3.27 13.01 14.91
N ASP A 70 -2.34 13.27 15.83
CA ASP A 70 -1.30 14.29 15.69
C ASP A 70 0.10 13.70 15.49
N ALA A 71 0.24 12.38 15.65
CA ALA A 71 1.45 11.67 15.26
C ALA A 71 1.70 11.85 13.75
N TYR A 72 2.97 11.99 13.35
CA TYR A 72 3.28 12.30 11.96
C TYR A 72 2.76 11.26 10.95
N PRO A 73 2.68 9.94 11.24
CA PRO A 73 2.04 8.99 10.30
C PRO A 73 0.56 9.30 10.07
N ALA A 74 -0.17 9.75 11.10
CA ALA A 74 -1.57 10.15 10.96
C ALA A 74 -1.71 11.43 10.13
N LEU A 75 -0.78 12.39 10.28
CA LEU A 75 -0.73 13.58 9.43
C LEU A 75 -0.39 13.22 7.97
N ILE A 76 0.46 12.23 7.74
CA ILE A 76 0.75 11.71 6.39
C ILE A 76 -0.50 11.02 5.80
N GLN A 77 -1.26 10.24 6.58
CA GLN A 77 -2.52 9.66 6.12
C GLN A 77 -3.50 10.74 5.62
N LYS A 78 -3.66 11.84 6.37
CA LYS A 78 -4.50 12.97 5.95
C LYS A 78 -4.03 13.55 4.62
N LYS A 79 -2.72 13.77 4.45
CA LYS A 79 -2.15 14.27 3.19
C LYS A 79 -2.32 13.32 2.01
N ILE A 80 -2.26 12.01 2.25
CA ILE A 80 -2.51 10.97 1.24
C ILE A 80 -3.97 11.02 0.77
N GLU A 81 -4.90 11.18 1.71
CA GLU A 81 -6.34 11.30 1.44
C GLU A 81 -6.67 12.58 0.68
N GLU A 82 -6.12 13.72 1.12
CA GLU A 82 -6.25 15.02 0.43
C GLU A 82 -5.71 14.97 -1.00
N ALA A 83 -4.66 14.18 -1.25
CA ALA A 83 -4.08 13.97 -2.57
C ALA A 83 -4.81 12.91 -3.41
N GLY A 84 -5.85 12.25 -2.89
CA GLY A 84 -6.59 11.21 -3.60
C GLY A 84 -5.74 9.96 -3.91
N LEU A 85 -4.68 9.72 -3.14
CA LEU A 85 -3.75 8.62 -3.38
C LEU A 85 -4.30 7.30 -2.78
N PRO A 86 -4.16 6.16 -3.48
CA PRO A 86 -4.72 4.88 -3.03
C PRO A 86 -3.80 4.19 -2.02
N TYR A 87 -3.43 4.89 -0.94
CA TYR A 87 -2.57 4.39 0.11
C TYR A 87 -3.24 4.45 1.48
N GLU A 88 -2.83 3.54 2.35
CA GLU A 88 -3.23 3.53 3.75
C GLU A 88 -1.99 3.39 4.65
N VAL A 89 -1.96 4.16 5.72
CA VAL A 89 -0.82 4.27 6.62
C VAL A 89 -1.06 3.43 7.86
N GLU A 90 -0.11 2.58 8.16
CA GLU A 90 -0.02 1.85 9.43
C GLU A 90 1.10 2.45 10.29
N ASN A 91 0.73 2.93 11.47
CA ASN A 91 1.69 3.38 12.47
C ASN A 91 2.17 2.17 13.28
N ALA A 92 3.41 1.73 13.03
CA ALA A 92 4.09 0.68 13.76
C ALA A 92 5.20 1.25 14.67
N GLY A 93 5.02 2.46 15.18
CA GLY A 93 5.91 3.09 16.16
C GLY A 93 5.76 2.50 17.56
N LEU A 94 6.88 2.27 18.23
CA LEU A 94 6.90 1.80 19.62
C LEU A 94 7.91 2.63 20.44
N SER A 95 7.41 3.42 21.39
CA SER A 95 8.24 4.29 22.21
C SER A 95 9.37 3.53 22.91
N GLY A 96 10.60 4.01 22.72
CA GLY A 96 11.81 3.42 23.30
C GLY A 96 12.42 2.26 22.51
N ASP A 97 11.87 1.88 21.35
CA ASP A 97 12.46 0.88 20.47
C ASP A 97 13.88 1.27 20.05
N THR A 98 14.80 0.32 20.18
CA THR A 98 16.07 0.34 19.44
C THR A 98 15.91 -0.39 18.11
N THR A 99 16.92 -0.27 17.25
CA THR A 99 17.01 -1.09 16.03
C THR A 99 16.87 -2.59 16.32
N ALA A 100 17.50 -3.08 17.41
CA ALA A 100 17.35 -4.46 17.87
C ALA A 100 15.93 -4.81 18.32
N GLY A 101 15.22 -3.87 18.95
CA GLY A 101 13.81 -4.02 19.34
C GLY A 101 12.90 -4.20 18.14
N ALA A 102 13.00 -3.30 17.17
CA ALA A 102 12.25 -3.37 15.93
C ALA A 102 12.55 -4.64 15.12
N LEU A 103 13.83 -5.06 15.05
CA LEU A 103 14.23 -6.29 14.35
C LEU A 103 13.57 -7.55 14.94
N ARG A 104 13.28 -7.59 16.24
CA ARG A 104 12.59 -8.72 16.86
C ARG A 104 11.11 -8.82 16.46
N ARG A 105 10.48 -7.72 16.05
CA ARG A 105 9.04 -7.68 15.73
C ARG A 105 8.72 -7.48 14.25
N ILE A 106 9.70 -7.24 13.39
CA ILE A 106 9.46 -7.05 11.94
C ILE A 106 8.76 -8.26 11.30
N ASP A 107 9.04 -9.48 11.75
CA ASP A 107 8.42 -10.69 11.18
C ASP A 107 6.89 -10.72 11.39
N TRP A 108 6.38 -10.09 12.45
CA TRP A 108 4.95 -9.92 12.67
C TRP A 108 4.33 -8.93 11.69
N LEU A 109 5.01 -7.80 11.42
CA LEU A 109 4.55 -6.80 10.44
C LEU A 109 4.51 -7.37 9.02
N LEU A 110 5.44 -8.27 8.70
CA LEU A 110 5.53 -8.94 7.39
C LEU A 110 4.48 -10.04 7.18
N GLN A 111 3.57 -10.27 8.14
CA GLN A 111 2.42 -11.16 7.93
C GLN A 111 1.37 -10.58 6.97
N ARG A 112 1.47 -9.28 6.66
CA ARG A 112 0.59 -8.58 5.72
C ARG A 112 1.41 -7.91 4.61
N PRO A 113 0.82 -7.65 3.44
CA PRO A 113 1.52 -6.96 2.35
C PRO A 113 1.95 -5.53 2.74
N ILE A 114 3.23 -5.23 2.60
CA ILE A 114 3.79 -3.88 2.78
C ILE A 114 4.28 -3.36 1.42
N HIS A 115 3.77 -2.22 0.97
CA HIS A 115 4.18 -1.63 -0.31
C HIS A 115 5.29 -0.60 -0.14
N VAL A 116 5.23 0.14 0.97
CA VAL A 116 6.28 1.08 1.39
C VAL A 116 6.56 0.86 2.87
N LEU A 117 7.84 0.74 3.22
CA LEU A 117 8.31 0.74 4.60
C LEU A 117 9.12 2.01 4.85
N VAL A 118 8.70 2.79 5.84
CA VAL A 118 9.48 3.91 6.36
C VAL A 118 10.15 3.46 7.66
N LEU A 119 11.47 3.55 7.70
CA LEU A 119 12.30 3.09 8.81
C LEU A 119 12.88 4.29 9.56
N GLU A 120 12.37 4.52 10.75
CA GLU A 120 12.73 5.65 11.63
C GLU A 120 13.25 5.08 12.95
N LEU A 121 14.53 4.71 13.00
CA LEU A 121 15.15 4.03 14.13
C LEU A 121 16.60 4.47 14.30
N GLY A 122 17.16 4.21 15.48
CA GLY A 122 18.55 4.49 15.82
C GLY A 122 18.73 5.62 16.83
N GLY A 123 17.69 6.43 17.07
CA GLY A 123 17.72 7.48 18.11
C GLY A 123 17.97 6.89 19.50
N ASN A 124 17.18 5.89 19.89
CA ASN A 124 17.36 5.20 21.17
C ASN A 124 18.64 4.37 21.26
N ASP A 125 19.18 3.89 20.15
CA ASP A 125 20.50 3.23 20.11
C ASP A 125 21.58 4.24 20.50
N GLY A 126 21.56 5.42 19.89
CA GLY A 126 22.46 6.53 20.19
C GLY A 126 22.34 7.01 21.64
N LEU A 127 21.13 7.25 22.13
CA LEU A 127 20.87 7.66 23.52
C LEU A 127 21.36 6.64 24.55
N ARG A 128 21.46 5.36 24.17
CA ARG A 128 21.93 4.27 25.04
C ARG A 128 23.41 3.94 24.82
N GLY A 129 24.12 4.67 23.96
CA GLY A 129 25.53 4.44 23.66
C GLY A 129 25.81 3.11 22.98
N LEU A 130 24.86 2.56 22.22
CA LEU A 130 25.09 1.34 21.46
C LEU A 130 26.06 1.61 20.29
N PRO A 131 26.91 0.63 19.92
CA PRO A 131 27.85 0.81 18.82
C PRO A 131 27.12 1.08 17.49
N PRO A 132 27.56 2.07 16.68
CA PRO A 132 26.94 2.35 15.38
C PRO A 132 26.90 1.14 14.44
N GLY A 133 27.92 0.29 14.47
CA GLY A 133 27.93 -0.95 13.68
C GLY A 133 26.85 -1.96 14.09
N ALA A 134 26.42 -1.97 15.36
CA ALA A 134 25.29 -2.79 15.78
C ALA A 134 23.96 -2.23 15.27
N THR A 135 23.80 -0.90 15.31
CA THR A 135 22.65 -0.19 14.72
C THR A 135 22.56 -0.45 13.22
N GLU A 136 23.66 -0.31 12.48
CA GLU A 136 23.74 -0.58 11.05
C GLU A 136 23.39 -2.04 10.73
N ALA A 137 23.98 -3.00 11.43
CA ALA A 137 23.70 -4.42 11.22
C ALA A 137 22.23 -4.79 11.46
N ASN A 138 21.60 -4.19 12.48
CA ASN A 138 20.18 -4.40 12.75
C ASN A 138 19.29 -3.78 11.67
N LEU A 139 19.58 -2.54 11.23
CA LEU A 139 18.84 -1.89 10.15
C LEU A 139 18.95 -2.69 8.84
N GLN A 140 20.15 -3.16 8.50
CA GLN A 140 20.37 -4.01 7.33
C GLN A 140 19.58 -5.32 7.46
N SER A 141 19.59 -5.95 8.63
CA SER A 141 18.81 -7.17 8.87
C SER A 141 17.30 -6.97 8.72
N ILE A 142 16.77 -5.81 9.12
CA ILE A 142 15.36 -5.45 8.88
C ILE A 142 15.10 -5.34 7.38
N ILE A 143 15.96 -4.63 6.65
CA ILE A 143 15.86 -4.45 5.19
C ILE A 143 15.89 -5.80 4.49
N ASP A 144 16.84 -6.68 4.84
CA ASP A 144 16.99 -8.00 4.24
C ASP A 144 15.77 -8.87 4.47
N LYS A 145 15.21 -8.89 5.70
CA LYS A 145 13.97 -9.62 6.00
C LYS A 145 12.79 -9.12 5.17
N VAL A 146 12.65 -7.79 5.04
CA VAL A 146 11.60 -7.17 4.24
C VAL A 146 11.76 -7.55 2.77
N LYS A 147 12.97 -7.46 2.22
CA LYS A 147 13.25 -7.81 0.84
C LYS A 147 13.09 -9.31 0.54
N ALA A 148 13.43 -10.18 1.49
CA ALA A 148 13.22 -11.62 1.35
C ALA A 148 11.73 -11.99 1.30
N ARG A 149 10.87 -11.29 2.08
CA ARG A 149 9.43 -11.56 2.13
C ARG A 149 8.64 -10.80 1.07
N SER A 150 9.04 -9.58 0.74
CA SER A 150 8.35 -8.67 -0.17
C SER A 150 9.36 -7.89 -1.01
N PRO A 151 9.95 -8.51 -2.05
CA PRO A 151 11.03 -7.90 -2.84
C PRO A 151 10.68 -6.53 -3.44
N LEU A 152 9.40 -6.33 -3.76
CA LEU A 152 8.87 -5.11 -4.38
C LEU A 152 8.61 -3.96 -3.37
N THR A 153 8.68 -4.21 -2.06
CA THR A 153 8.50 -3.16 -1.04
C THR A 153 9.54 -2.07 -1.24
N ARG A 154 9.09 -0.82 -1.37
CA ARG A 154 10.00 0.34 -1.37
C ARG A 154 10.37 0.67 0.07
N ILE A 155 11.64 0.93 0.34
CA ILE A 155 12.12 1.22 1.70
C ILE A 155 12.68 2.64 1.71
N MET A 156 12.21 3.45 2.65
CA MET A 156 12.72 4.79 2.94
C MET A 156 13.32 4.80 4.34
N ILE A 157 14.56 5.26 4.48
CA ILE A 157 15.22 5.40 5.78
C ILE A 157 15.13 6.87 6.20
N ALA A 158 14.50 7.13 7.35
CA ALA A 158 14.54 8.41 8.02
C ALA A 158 15.78 8.45 8.92
N GLY A 159 16.89 8.96 8.38
CA GLY A 159 18.18 8.95 9.07
C GLY A 159 18.20 9.79 10.35
N MET A 160 18.79 9.24 11.41
CA MET A 160 18.97 9.91 12.69
C MET A 160 20.33 10.61 12.79
N ARG A 161 20.38 11.74 13.50
CA ARG A 161 21.62 12.45 13.82
C ARG A 161 21.75 12.56 15.33
N ILE A 162 22.82 11.97 15.87
CA ILE A 162 23.16 12.12 17.29
C ILE A 162 23.87 13.47 17.45
N PRO A 163 23.43 14.35 18.37
CA PRO A 163 24.12 15.60 18.67
C PRO A 163 25.54 15.32 19.22
N PRO A 164 26.51 16.21 18.96
CA PRO A 164 27.91 16.03 19.37
C PRO A 164 28.11 15.99 20.89
#